data_AF-A0A951WAA6-F1
#
_entry.id   AF-A0A951WAA6-F1
#
_cell.length_a   1.000
_cell.length_b   1.000
_cell.length_c   1.000
_cell.angle_alpha   90.00
_cell.angle_beta   90.00
_cell.angle_gamma   90.00
#
_symmetry.space_group_name_H-M   'P 1'
#
loop_
_entity.id
_entity.type
_entity.pdbx_description
1 polymer ?
#
loop_
_entity_poly.entity_id
_entity_poly.type
_entity_poly.pdbx_seq_one_letter_code
_entity_poly.pdbx_strand_id
1 'polypeptide(L)'
;MKKRWIVLFLALGSIIFLTLLIVIAIPFSNFLPGFIERETFMKDFDLELKGRIIEIKADKSLSIACLKVEESNYKEFRMENDRFFIRVKDSLAVLIYNTMPGNSPRYYMYENGTELLINYKNNWQVLVIENGDTVDISPIWNYPTRDYLNNSCIPN
;
A
#
# COMPACT_ATOMS: atom_id res chain seq x y z
N MET A 1 -4.15 57.62 -23.63
CA MET A 1 -3.42 57.08 -22.45
C MET A 1 -4.30 56.35 -21.44
N LYS A 2 -5.49 56.86 -21.05
CA LYS A 2 -6.38 56.22 -20.05
C LYS A 2 -6.76 54.75 -20.32
N LYS A 3 -6.97 54.34 -21.58
CA LYS A 3 -7.34 52.96 -21.93
C LYS A 3 -6.22 51.92 -21.71
N ARG A 4 -4.93 52.30 -21.83
CA ARG A 4 -3.79 51.39 -21.59
C ARG A 4 -3.65 51.01 -20.12
N TRP A 5 -3.91 51.94 -19.22
CA TRP A 5 -3.87 51.69 -17.78
C TRP A 5 -4.97 50.74 -17.32
N ILE A 6 -6.19 50.88 -17.86
CA ILE A 6 -7.31 49.97 -17.55
C ILE A 6 -7.01 48.53 -17.97
N VAL A 7 -6.40 48.33 -19.15
CA VAL A 7 -6.01 46.99 -19.62
C VAL A 7 -4.88 46.40 -18.75
N LEU A 8 -3.91 47.21 -18.34
CA LEU A 8 -2.85 46.80 -17.41
C LEU A 8 -3.40 46.41 -16.03
N PHE A 9 -4.38 47.14 -15.49
CA PHE A 9 -5.02 46.80 -14.22
C PHE A 9 -5.83 45.50 -14.30
N LEU A 10 -6.55 45.27 -15.40
CA LEU A 10 -7.28 44.02 -15.62
C LEU A 10 -6.34 42.82 -15.77
N ALA A 11 -5.22 42.98 -16.48
CA ALA A 11 -4.21 41.93 -16.63
C ALA A 11 -3.49 41.62 -15.31
N LEU A 12 -3.16 42.63 -14.49
CA LEU A 12 -2.59 42.38 -13.17
C LEU A 12 -3.61 41.70 -12.23
N GLY A 13 -4.87 42.13 -12.27
CA GLY A 13 -5.93 41.55 -11.46
C GLY A 13 -6.17 40.08 -11.80
N SER A 14 -6.14 39.70 -13.08
CA SER A 14 -6.29 38.29 -13.48
C SER A 14 -5.10 37.43 -13.06
N ILE A 15 -3.88 37.95 -13.13
CA ILE A 15 -2.68 37.23 -12.65
C ILE A 15 -2.75 37.00 -11.13
N ILE A 16 -3.12 38.03 -10.36
CA ILE A 16 -3.27 37.93 -8.89
C ILE A 16 -4.38 36.94 -8.53
N PHE A 17 -5.51 36.97 -9.24
CA PHE A 17 -6.61 36.03 -9.01
C PHE A 17 -6.20 34.59 -9.33
N LEU A 18 -5.45 34.36 -10.41
CA LEU A 18 -4.97 33.03 -10.79
C LEU A 18 -3.95 32.48 -9.78
N THR A 19 -3.02 33.32 -9.29
CA THR A 19 -2.05 32.89 -8.28
C THR A 19 -2.71 32.62 -6.93
N LEU A 20 -3.72 33.39 -6.53
CA LEU A 20 -4.53 33.11 -5.34
C LEU A 20 -5.28 31.78 -5.45
N LEU A 21 -5.87 31.48 -6.61
CA LEU A 21 -6.52 30.18 -6.87
C LEU A 21 -5.54 29.02 -6.74
N ILE A 22 -4.33 29.16 -7.26
CA ILE A 22 -3.27 28.13 -7.15
C ILE A 22 -2.84 27.97 -5.68
N VAL A 23 -2.60 29.07 -4.95
CA VAL A 23 -2.19 29.02 -3.54
C VAL A 23 -3.27 28.43 -2.62
N ILE A 24 -4.56 28.61 -2.95
CA ILE A 24 -5.68 28.01 -2.19
C ILE A 24 -5.92 26.54 -2.61
N ALA A 25 -5.73 26.20 -3.89
CA ALA A 25 -5.97 24.84 -4.39
C ALA A 25 -4.86 23.84 -4.02
N ILE A 26 -3.59 24.28 -3.95
CA ILE A 26 -2.46 23.43 -3.57
C ILE A 26 -2.63 22.78 -2.18
N PRO A 27 -2.98 23.52 -1.09
CA PRO A 27 -3.18 22.89 0.21
C PRO A 27 -4.42 21.98 0.26
N PHE A 28 -5.41 22.18 -0.61
CA PHE A 28 -6.57 21.28 -0.70
C PHE A 28 -6.24 19.92 -1.33
N SER A 29 -5.31 19.87 -2.28
CA SER A 29 -4.83 18.59 -2.83
C SER A 29 -4.08 17.74 -1.80
N ASN A 30 -3.40 18.41 -0.84
CA ASN A 30 -2.78 17.76 0.32
C ASN A 30 -3.79 17.40 1.42
N PHE A 31 -5.06 17.82 1.30
CA PHE A 31 -6.13 17.57 2.28
C PHE A 31 -7.11 16.47 1.82
N LEU A 32 -6.68 15.58 0.93
CA LEU A 32 -7.37 14.32 0.70
C LEU A 32 -6.94 13.34 1.80
N PRO A 33 -7.81 12.98 2.76
CA PRO A 33 -7.44 12.15 3.92
C PRO A 33 -6.78 10.82 3.54
N GLY A 34 -7.12 10.25 2.36
CA GLY A 34 -6.51 9.02 1.87
C GLY A 34 -5.05 9.13 1.38
N PHE A 35 -4.57 10.34 1.01
CA PHE A 35 -3.19 10.53 0.54
C PHE A 35 -2.18 10.63 1.68
N ILE A 36 -2.51 11.39 2.74
CA ILE A 36 -1.65 11.53 3.93
C ILE A 36 -1.45 10.17 4.61
N GLU A 37 -2.52 9.40 4.77
CA GLU A 37 -2.47 8.06 5.37
C GLU A 37 -1.54 7.10 4.62
N ARG A 38 -1.51 7.18 3.28
CA ARG A 38 -0.63 6.37 2.45
C ARG A 38 0.84 6.77 2.63
N GLU A 39 1.16 8.07 2.60
CA GLU A 39 2.54 8.53 2.79
C GLU A 39 3.08 8.19 4.18
N THR A 40 2.27 8.36 5.24
CA THR A 40 2.67 7.97 6.59
C THR A 40 2.88 6.47 6.69
N PHE A 41 1.97 5.66 6.13
CA PHE A 41 2.13 4.21 6.07
C PHE A 41 3.41 3.77 5.33
N MET A 42 3.71 4.40 4.19
CA MET A 42 4.91 4.07 3.39
C MET A 42 6.21 4.46 4.08
N LYS A 43 6.19 5.47 4.97
CA LYS A 43 7.38 5.88 5.75
C LYS A 43 7.75 4.85 6.82
N ASP A 44 6.75 4.17 7.38
CA ASP A 44 6.96 3.22 8.48
C ASP A 44 7.18 1.78 7.99
N PHE A 45 6.97 1.50 6.69
CA PHE A 45 7.12 0.18 6.09
C PHE A 45 8.48 -0.03 5.44
N ASP A 46 9.42 -0.59 6.21
CA ASP A 46 10.78 -0.95 5.80
C ASP A 46 11.07 -2.45 5.89
N LEU A 47 10.05 -3.28 6.14
CA LEU A 47 10.19 -4.74 6.19
C LEU A 47 10.60 -5.28 4.82
N GLU A 48 11.81 -5.83 4.74
CA GLU A 48 12.25 -6.68 3.63
C GLU A 48 12.13 -8.14 4.05
N LEU A 49 11.46 -8.95 3.23
CA LEU A 49 11.22 -10.35 3.55
C LEU A 49 11.26 -11.23 2.29
N LYS A 50 12.05 -12.30 2.35
CA LYS A 50 11.97 -13.43 1.42
C LYS A 50 11.32 -14.59 2.14
N GLY A 51 10.28 -15.16 1.54
CA GLY A 51 9.62 -16.32 2.11
C GLY A 51 8.86 -17.13 1.09
N ARG A 52 8.57 -18.37 1.46
CA ARG A 52 7.80 -19.30 0.64
C ARG A 52 6.44 -19.56 1.26
N ILE A 53 5.38 -19.47 0.48
CA ILE A 53 4.04 -19.78 0.94
C ILE A 53 3.95 -21.27 1.27
N ILE A 54 3.57 -21.59 2.51
CA ILE A 54 3.36 -22.96 3.00
C ILE A 54 1.87 -23.31 3.12
N GLU A 55 1.01 -22.31 3.29
CA GLU A 55 -0.42 -22.50 3.43
C GLU A 55 -1.14 -21.21 3.01
N ILE A 56 -2.28 -21.36 2.32
CA ILE A 56 -3.19 -20.26 2.03
C ILE A 56 -4.56 -20.63 2.61
N LYS A 57 -5.08 -19.79 3.51
CA LYS A 57 -6.46 -19.90 3.99
C LYS A 57 -7.29 -18.81 3.32
N ALA A 58 -8.26 -19.21 2.52
CA ALA A 58 -9.19 -18.28 1.88
C ALA A 58 -10.39 -18.00 2.80
N ASP A 59 -10.78 -16.74 2.92
CA ASP A 59 -12.06 -16.33 3.51
C ASP A 59 -12.74 -15.31 2.59
N LYS A 60 -13.73 -15.80 1.84
CA LYS A 60 -14.59 -15.03 0.91
C LYS A 60 -13.80 -14.16 -0.07
N SER A 61 -13.46 -12.93 0.36
CA SER A 61 -12.82 -11.88 -0.42
C SER A 61 -11.32 -11.74 -0.18
N LEU A 62 -10.77 -12.44 0.82
CA LEU A 62 -9.37 -12.36 1.20
C LEU A 62 -8.71 -13.73 1.20
N SER A 63 -7.39 -13.70 1.12
CA SER A 63 -6.54 -14.85 1.38
C SER A 63 -5.49 -14.49 2.42
N ILE A 64 -5.29 -15.43 3.35
CA ILE A 64 -4.27 -15.38 4.37
C ILE A 64 -3.16 -16.32 3.90
N ALA A 65 -2.07 -15.74 3.40
CA ALA A 65 -0.86 -16.49 3.08
C ALA A 65 0.00 -16.63 4.33
N CYS A 66 0.35 -17.87 4.62
CA CYS A 66 1.34 -18.25 5.60
C CYS A 66 2.64 -18.55 4.89
N LEU A 67 3.70 -17.87 5.31
CA LEU A 67 5.02 -17.96 4.71
C LEU A 67 5.99 -18.59 5.71
N LYS A 68 6.82 -19.50 5.22
CA LYS A 68 8.09 -19.83 5.86
C LYS A 68 9.11 -18.78 5.45
N VAL A 69 9.66 -18.07 6.43
CA VAL A 69 10.65 -17.00 6.24
C VAL A 69 12.00 -17.63 5.94
N GLU A 70 12.61 -17.20 4.84
CA GLU A 70 13.97 -17.56 4.47
C GLU A 70 14.94 -16.45 4.90
N GLU A 71 14.58 -15.20 4.60
CA GLU A 71 15.37 -14.02 4.93
C GLU A 71 14.43 -12.90 5.38
N SER A 72 14.80 -12.16 6.42
CA SER A 72 14.14 -10.92 6.78
C SER A 72 15.08 -10.01 7.54
N ASN A 73 14.92 -8.69 7.38
CA ASN A 73 15.58 -7.70 8.21
C ASN A 73 15.00 -7.62 9.64
N TYR A 74 13.89 -8.31 9.93
CA TYR A 74 13.29 -8.40 11.25
C TYR A 74 13.09 -9.86 11.69
N LYS A 75 13.41 -10.15 12.96
CA LYS A 75 12.97 -11.40 13.61
C LYS A 75 11.50 -11.34 14.04
N GLU A 76 11.09 -10.18 14.50
CA GLU A 76 9.71 -9.89 14.86
C GLU A 76 9.30 -8.58 14.21
N PHE A 77 8.18 -8.60 13.52
CA PHE A 77 7.59 -7.43 12.90
C PHE A 77 6.08 -7.56 12.94
N ARG A 78 5.39 -6.47 13.19
CA ARG A 78 3.94 -6.42 13.08
C ARG A 78 3.56 -5.08 12.52
N MET A 79 2.86 -5.12 11.40
CA MET A 79 2.20 -3.95 10.86
C MET A 79 0.76 -4.32 10.56
N GLU A 80 -0.12 -3.53 11.14
CA GLU A 80 -1.55 -3.73 11.07
C GLU A 80 -2.20 -2.35 10.92
N ASN A 81 -2.96 -2.19 9.85
CA ASN A 81 -3.96 -1.15 9.73
C ASN A 81 -5.21 -1.75 9.07
N ASP A 82 -6.23 -0.92 8.84
CA ASP A 82 -7.49 -1.34 8.21
C ASP A 82 -7.34 -1.82 6.76
N ARG A 83 -6.10 -1.83 6.22
CA ARG A 83 -5.79 -2.02 4.80
C ARG A 83 -4.60 -2.95 4.49
N PHE A 84 -3.78 -3.28 5.47
CA PHE A 84 -2.58 -4.10 5.31
C PHE A 84 -2.27 -4.79 6.63
N PHE A 85 -2.00 -6.09 6.55
CA PHE A 85 -1.55 -6.88 7.67
C PHE A 85 -0.37 -7.74 7.24
N ILE A 86 0.74 -7.52 7.92
CA ILE A 86 1.87 -8.43 7.92
C ILE A 86 2.37 -8.64 9.35
N ARG A 87 2.59 -9.90 9.70
CA ARG A 87 3.26 -10.27 10.96
C ARG A 87 4.39 -11.22 10.63
N VAL A 88 5.54 -10.99 11.25
CA VAL A 88 6.71 -11.86 11.21
C VAL A 88 7.03 -12.26 12.64
N LYS A 89 7.26 -13.55 12.88
CA LYS A 89 7.72 -14.10 14.14
C LYS A 89 8.68 -15.25 13.84
N ASP A 90 9.96 -15.01 14.04
CA ASP A 90 11.07 -15.91 13.75
C ASP A 90 11.07 -16.42 12.30
N SER A 91 10.67 -17.67 12.10
CA SER A 91 10.69 -18.36 10.81
C SER A 91 9.33 -18.36 10.10
N LEU A 92 8.35 -17.66 10.64
CA LEU A 92 6.99 -17.60 10.10
C LEU A 92 6.58 -16.15 9.83
N ALA A 93 5.90 -15.96 8.70
CA ALA A 93 5.22 -14.72 8.39
C ALA A 93 3.78 -14.99 7.93
N VAL A 94 2.91 -14.02 8.17
CA VAL A 94 1.52 -14.02 7.71
C VAL A 94 1.30 -12.75 6.90
N LEU A 95 0.79 -12.90 5.69
CA LEU A 95 0.38 -11.82 4.80
C LEU A 95 -1.10 -11.99 4.46
N ILE A 96 -1.90 -10.94 4.63
CA ILE A 96 -3.28 -10.92 4.16
C ILE A 96 -3.35 -10.10 2.88
N TYR A 97 -3.96 -10.67 1.84
CA TYR A 97 -4.14 -10.00 0.55
C TYR A 97 -5.56 -10.20 0.01
N ASN A 98 -5.97 -9.28 -0.85
CA ASN A 98 -7.31 -9.28 -1.45
C ASN A 98 -7.36 -10.21 -2.67
N THR A 99 -8.39 -11.05 -2.76
CA THR A 99 -8.66 -11.93 -3.90
C THR A 99 -9.87 -11.51 -4.74
N MET A 100 -10.63 -10.49 -4.34
CA MET A 100 -11.81 -10.03 -5.08
C MET A 100 -11.42 -9.28 -6.36
N PRO A 101 -11.92 -9.70 -7.53
CA PRO A 101 -11.75 -8.97 -8.77
C PRO A 101 -12.57 -7.65 -8.73
N GLY A 102 -11.92 -6.53 -8.46
CA GLY A 102 -12.39 -5.20 -8.85
C GLY A 102 -12.02 -4.87 -10.30
N ASN A 103 -12.18 -3.60 -10.71
CA ASN A 103 -11.85 -3.12 -12.07
C ASN A 103 -10.35 -3.10 -12.42
N SER A 104 -9.48 -3.66 -11.58
CA SER A 104 -8.02 -3.69 -11.82
C SER A 104 -7.61 -5.02 -12.46
N PRO A 105 -6.92 -5.03 -13.61
CA PRO A 105 -6.58 -6.26 -14.33
C PRO A 105 -5.46 -7.11 -13.68
N ARG A 106 -5.03 -6.81 -12.44
CA ARG A 106 -3.87 -7.44 -11.78
C ARG A 106 -4.23 -8.14 -10.47
N TYR A 107 -5.20 -9.05 -10.52
CA TYR A 107 -5.45 -9.96 -9.40
C TYR A 107 -4.54 -11.17 -9.55
N TYR A 108 -3.52 -11.24 -8.70
CA TYR A 108 -2.67 -12.42 -8.61
C TYR A 108 -3.16 -13.30 -7.47
N MET A 109 -3.56 -14.53 -7.79
CA MET A 109 -3.79 -15.56 -6.77
C MET A 109 -2.48 -16.29 -6.57
N TYR A 110 -1.84 -16.08 -5.42
CA TYR A 110 -0.67 -16.88 -5.07
C TYR A 110 -1.07 -18.35 -4.84
N GLU A 111 -0.11 -19.26 -5.02
CA GLU A 111 -0.29 -20.68 -4.79
C GLU A 111 0.59 -21.16 -3.63
N ASN A 112 0.27 -22.33 -3.07
CA ASN A 112 1.18 -22.96 -2.13
C ASN A 112 2.50 -23.30 -2.82
N GLY A 113 3.63 -23.01 -2.18
CA GLY A 113 4.96 -23.20 -2.72
C GLY A 113 5.53 -21.97 -3.42
N THR A 114 4.72 -20.96 -3.74
CA THR A 114 5.18 -19.71 -4.37
C THR A 114 6.18 -19.00 -3.47
N GLU A 115 7.31 -18.59 -4.05
CA GLU A 115 8.31 -17.74 -3.38
C GLU A 115 8.00 -16.26 -3.59
N LEU A 116 8.02 -15.50 -2.50
CA LEU A 116 7.73 -14.09 -2.45
C LEU A 116 8.94 -13.29 -1.97
N LEU A 117 9.18 -12.15 -2.60
CA LEU A 117 10.04 -11.07 -2.11
C LEU A 117 9.20 -9.86 -1.79
N ILE A 118 9.18 -9.46 -0.53
CA ILE A 118 8.45 -8.30 -0.03
C ILE A 118 9.44 -7.15 0.15
N ASN A 119 9.11 -6.01 -0.45
CA ASN A 119 9.83 -4.75 -0.36
C ASN A 119 11.33 -4.81 -0.71
N TYR A 120 11.73 -5.72 -1.59
CA TYR A 120 13.14 -5.91 -1.92
C TYR A 120 13.77 -4.61 -2.47
N LYS A 121 14.87 -4.16 -1.86
CA LYS A 121 15.53 -2.87 -2.17
C LYS A 121 14.59 -1.68 -2.01
N ASN A 122 13.70 -1.75 -1.02
CA ASN A 122 12.72 -0.72 -0.70
C ASN A 122 11.84 -0.33 -1.92
N ASN A 123 11.47 -1.32 -2.74
CA ASN A 123 10.68 -1.10 -3.96
C ASN A 123 9.17 -1.04 -3.73
N TRP A 124 8.71 -1.27 -2.50
CA TRP A 124 7.31 -1.23 -2.08
C TRP A 124 6.39 -2.22 -2.82
N GLN A 125 6.95 -3.35 -3.25
CA GLN A 125 6.23 -4.39 -3.99
C GLN A 125 6.34 -5.76 -3.33
N VAL A 126 5.35 -6.62 -3.60
CA VAL A 126 5.48 -8.07 -3.43
C VAL A 126 5.81 -8.64 -4.81
N LEU A 127 7.00 -9.21 -4.96
CA LEU A 127 7.45 -9.85 -6.18
C LEU A 127 7.27 -11.37 -6.06
N VAL A 128 6.67 -11.99 -7.06
CA VAL A 128 6.64 -13.44 -7.21
C VAL A 128 7.91 -13.87 -7.93
N ILE A 129 8.76 -14.66 -7.27
CA ILE A 129 10.09 -15.00 -7.80
C ILE A 129 9.97 -15.92 -9.03
N GLU A 130 9.00 -16.84 -9.05
CA GLU A 130 8.90 -17.89 -10.07
C GLU A 130 8.66 -17.35 -11.48
N ASN A 131 7.80 -16.34 -11.61
CA ASN A 131 7.40 -15.78 -12.91
C ASN A 131 7.83 -14.32 -13.11
N GLY A 132 8.42 -13.69 -12.10
CA GLY A 132 8.79 -12.27 -12.12
C GLY A 132 7.59 -11.31 -12.05
N ASP A 133 6.39 -11.83 -11.82
CA ASP A 133 5.18 -11.03 -11.66
C ASP A 133 5.29 -10.13 -10.42
N THR A 134 4.92 -8.87 -10.56
CA THR A 134 4.97 -7.90 -9.47
C THR A 134 3.58 -7.48 -9.07
N VAL A 135 3.31 -7.55 -7.77
CA VAL A 135 2.08 -7.08 -7.16
C VAL A 135 2.44 -5.89 -6.29
N ASP A 136 1.93 -4.71 -6.63
CA ASP A 136 2.11 -3.53 -5.79
C ASP A 136 1.51 -3.80 -4.40
N ILE A 137 2.20 -3.37 -3.34
CA ILE A 137 1.62 -3.35 -1.99
C ILE A 137 0.54 -2.28 -1.99
N SER A 138 -0.64 -2.66 -2.46
CA SER A 138 -1.81 -1.79 -2.50
C SER A 138 -2.59 -1.95 -1.20
N PRO A 139 -3.07 -0.85 -0.61
CA PRO A 139 -3.97 -0.93 0.53
C PRO A 139 -5.23 -1.71 0.14
N ILE A 140 -5.64 -2.68 0.95
CA ILE A 140 -6.93 -3.37 0.84
C ILE A 140 -7.99 -2.39 1.34
N TRP A 141 -8.90 -1.95 0.47
CA TRP A 141 -9.98 -1.04 0.91
C TRP A 141 -11.06 -1.84 1.65
N ASN A 142 -11.48 -1.33 2.83
CA ASN A 142 -12.74 -1.65 3.55
C ASN A 142 -12.86 -2.92 4.41
N TYR A 143 -11.86 -3.42 5.16
CA TYR A 143 -12.11 -4.65 5.95
C TYR A 143 -11.48 -4.69 7.36
N PRO A 144 -12.23 -5.17 8.38
CA PRO A 144 -11.75 -5.20 9.76
C PRO A 144 -10.76 -6.36 9.99
N THR A 145 -9.55 -6.03 10.44
CA THR A 145 -8.40 -6.96 10.64
C THR A 145 -8.59 -7.96 11.79
N ARG A 146 -9.64 -7.79 12.60
CA ARG A 146 -9.80 -8.38 13.93
C ARG A 146 -10.06 -9.90 13.95
N ASP A 147 -10.71 -10.45 12.92
CA ASP A 147 -11.08 -11.89 12.88
C ASP A 147 -9.94 -12.78 12.35
N TYR A 148 -8.93 -12.21 11.67
CA TYR A 148 -7.89 -12.99 10.99
C TYR A 148 -6.75 -13.47 11.90
N LEU A 149 -6.54 -12.82 13.05
CA LEU A 149 -5.53 -13.24 14.03
C LEU A 149 -5.77 -14.67 14.54
N ASN A 150 -7.02 -15.13 14.59
CA ASN A 150 -7.36 -16.50 14.99
C ASN A 150 -7.02 -17.54 13.91
N ASN A 151 -6.84 -17.13 12.65
CA ASN A 151 -6.53 -18.01 11.52
C ASN A 151 -5.04 -17.96 11.10
N SER A 152 -4.23 -17.14 11.77
CA SER A 152 -2.80 -17.00 11.55
C SER A 152 -2.03 -18.29 11.89
N CYS A 153 -1.04 -18.66 11.06
CA CYS A 153 -0.07 -19.73 11.37
C CYS A 153 0.98 -19.30 12.41
N ILE A 154 1.02 -18.02 12.77
CA ILE A 154 1.89 -17.54 13.85
C ILE A 154 1.16 -17.75 15.17
N PRO A 155 1.67 -18.60 16.09
CA PRO A 155 1.08 -18.78 17.40
C PRO A 155 1.15 -17.46 18.18
N ASN A 156 0.10 -17.20 19.00
CA ASN A 156 0.00 -16.00 19.82
C ASN A 156 1.29 -15.73 20.59
#